data_AF-A0AAW2AKN3-F1
#
_entry.id   AF-A0AAW2AKN3-F1
#
_cell.length_a   1.000
_cell.length_b   1.000
_cell.length_c   1.000
_cell.angle_alpha   90.00
_cell.angle_beta   90.00
_cell.angle_gamma   90.00
#
_symmetry.space_group_name_H-M   'P 1'
#
loop_
_entity.id
_entity.type
_entity.pdbx_description
1 polymer ?
#
loop_
_entity_poly.entity_id
_entity_poly.type
_entity_poly.pdbx_seq_one_letter_code
_entity_poly.pdbx_strand_id
1 'polypeptide(L)'
;MEVKFLLKDEVFVDFFNTFLSLPVFGLTPLYMLKDNKWLMWPNVPFAQVNTGVFLKWLETHRMVFFKQTELYHSFILCTEILEFASSKSTDDLKWTPADQWLLRKCLGSVRGIQRFRSFLKGTAEEELVLFCVRVSMLLSMKEENENELQTLNQQTLQTAIRLSHLSEGSAILSVCHTGETVCLCFSLPLNTALFLFFCL
;
A
#
# COMPACT_ATOMS: atom_id res chain seq x y z
N MET A 1 4.30 2.52 -14.09
CA MET A 1 4.93 3.65 -13.37
C MET A 1 6.40 3.33 -13.16
N GLU A 2 7.32 4.19 -13.64
CA GLU A 2 8.77 3.96 -13.52
C GLU A 2 9.27 4.33 -12.11
N VAL A 3 10.22 3.55 -11.58
CA VAL A 3 10.77 3.71 -10.22
C VAL A 3 11.39 5.08 -10.04
N LYS A 4 12.01 5.65 -11.09
CA LYS A 4 12.64 6.97 -11.03
C LYS A 4 11.69 8.10 -10.60
N PHE A 5 10.40 7.99 -10.91
CA PHE A 5 9.41 8.98 -10.51
C PHE A 5 8.92 8.75 -9.08
N LEU A 6 8.70 7.49 -8.74
CA LEU A 6 8.29 7.05 -7.40
C LEU A 6 9.34 7.40 -6.32
N LEU A 7 10.63 7.37 -6.68
CA LEU A 7 11.71 7.78 -5.77
C LEU A 7 11.67 9.26 -5.35
N LYS A 8 10.77 10.09 -5.90
CA LYS A 8 10.55 11.46 -5.43
C LYS A 8 9.53 11.54 -4.29
N ASP A 9 8.77 10.48 -4.07
CA ASP A 9 7.74 10.41 -3.06
C ASP A 9 8.32 9.85 -1.74
N GLU A 10 8.22 10.63 -0.67
CA GLU A 10 8.71 10.27 0.66
C GLU A 10 8.07 9.00 1.22
N VAL A 11 6.76 8.82 0.99
CA VAL A 11 6.00 7.66 1.46
C VAL A 11 6.45 6.43 0.70
N PHE A 12 6.52 6.51 -0.63
CA PHE A 12 7.03 5.41 -1.46
C PHE A 12 8.43 4.99 -1.02
N VAL A 13 9.34 5.95 -0.84
CA VAL A 13 10.74 5.66 -0.46
C VAL A 13 10.81 4.92 0.87
N ASP A 14 10.02 5.29 1.87
CA ASP A 14 9.99 4.60 3.17
C ASP A 14 9.52 3.14 3.04
N PHE A 15 8.41 2.92 2.33
CA PHE A 15 7.88 1.58 2.09
C PHE A 15 8.82 0.71 1.24
N PHE A 16 9.39 1.28 0.17
CA PHE A 16 10.29 0.55 -0.71
C PHE A 16 11.63 0.24 -0.03
N ASN A 17 12.21 1.18 0.72
CA ASN A 17 13.40 0.92 1.52
C ASN A 17 13.16 -0.16 2.58
N THR A 18 11.98 -0.16 3.21
CA THR A 18 11.60 -1.23 4.14
C THR A 18 11.61 -2.59 3.43
N PHE A 19 11.02 -2.69 2.24
CA PHE A 19 11.06 -3.91 1.44
C PHE A 19 12.50 -4.32 1.07
N LEU A 20 13.33 -3.38 0.61
CA LEU A 20 14.72 -3.66 0.23
C LEU A 20 15.59 -4.07 1.41
N SER A 21 15.21 -3.68 2.63
CA SER A 21 15.90 -4.05 3.88
C SER A 21 15.63 -5.49 4.36
N LEU A 22 14.69 -6.20 3.74
CA LEU A 22 14.40 -7.58 4.10
C LEU A 22 15.65 -8.47 3.91
N PRO A 23 15.95 -9.38 4.86
CA PRO A 23 17.19 -10.16 4.89
C PRO A 23 17.32 -11.21 3.78
N VAL A 24 16.40 -11.21 2.81
CA VAL A 24 16.32 -12.17 1.71
C VAL A 24 17.33 -11.84 0.60
N PHE A 25 17.91 -10.63 0.61
CA PHE A 25 18.47 -10.04 -0.60
C PHE A 25 19.99 -9.99 -0.71
N GLY A 26 20.74 -10.36 0.33
CA GLY A 26 22.22 -10.43 0.35
C GLY A 26 22.93 -9.08 0.24
N LEU A 27 22.46 -8.22 -0.67
CA LEU A 27 22.74 -6.80 -0.80
C LEU A 27 21.48 -6.00 -0.47
N THR A 28 21.60 -5.06 0.46
CA THR A 28 20.52 -4.18 0.90
C THR A 28 20.73 -2.77 0.35
N PRO A 29 20.10 -2.43 -0.78
CA PRO A 29 20.03 -1.05 -1.24
C PRO A 29 19.13 -0.20 -0.34
N LEU A 30 19.59 1.00 -0.04
CA LEU A 30 18.86 2.02 0.71
C LEU A 30 18.92 3.34 -0.06
N TYR A 31 17.76 3.89 -0.42
CA TYR A 31 17.69 5.19 -1.08
C TYR A 31 17.56 6.32 -0.06
N MET A 32 18.52 7.23 -0.06
CA MET A 32 18.52 8.45 0.74
C MET A 32 17.93 9.58 -0.09
N LEU A 33 16.62 9.83 0.06
CA LEU A 33 15.89 10.84 -0.69
C LEU A 33 16.54 12.24 -0.60
N LYS A 34 16.91 12.67 0.62
CA LYS A 34 17.48 14.01 0.88
C LYS A 34 18.77 14.26 0.11
N ASP A 35 19.60 13.23 -0.03
CA ASP A 35 20.88 13.31 -0.71
C ASP A 35 20.80 12.90 -2.18
N ASN A 36 19.63 12.42 -2.62
CA ASN A 36 19.40 11.75 -3.90
C ASN A 36 20.49 10.70 -4.20
N LYS A 37 20.77 9.84 -3.21
CA LYS A 37 21.87 8.86 -3.27
C LYS A 37 21.42 7.48 -2.83
N TRP A 38 22.08 6.47 -3.39
CA TRP A 38 21.95 5.09 -2.96
C TRP A 38 23.09 4.71 -2.03
N LEU A 39 22.74 4.06 -0.93
CA LEU A 39 23.65 3.35 -0.04
C LEU A 39 23.44 1.84 -0.24
N MET A 40 24.49 1.06 -0.10
CA MET A 40 24.44 -0.40 -0.25
C MET A 40 25.08 -1.04 0.97
N TRP A 41 24.45 -2.09 1.49
CA TRP A 41 25.06 -2.93 2.52
C TRP A 41 25.21 -4.38 2.05
N PRO A 42 26.41 -5.00 2.17
CA PRO A 42 27.70 -4.38 2.50
C PRO A 42 28.11 -3.26 1.52
N ASN A 43 28.96 -2.34 1.96
CA ASN A 43 29.37 -1.17 1.18
C ASN A 43 30.04 -1.58 -0.13
N VAL A 44 29.38 -1.29 -1.25
CA VAL A 44 29.94 -1.42 -2.61
C VAL A 44 30.24 -0.01 -3.13
N PRO A 45 31.42 0.24 -3.76
CA PRO A 45 31.74 1.54 -4.35
C PRO A 45 30.74 1.92 -5.45
N PHE A 46 29.72 2.70 -5.12
CA PHE A 46 28.66 3.08 -6.05
C PHE A 46 29.15 3.95 -7.22
N ALA A 47 30.34 4.54 -7.10
CA ALA A 47 31.02 5.24 -8.19
C ALA A 47 31.27 4.34 -9.42
N GLN A 48 31.25 3.02 -9.25
CA GLN A 48 31.40 2.03 -10.33
C GLN A 48 30.06 1.46 -10.82
N VAL A 49 28.95 1.82 -10.16
CA VAL A 49 27.62 1.32 -10.48
C VAL A 49 26.93 2.30 -11.43
N ASN A 50 26.60 1.85 -12.64
CA ASN A 50 25.78 2.63 -13.56
C ASN A 50 24.36 2.75 -12.98
N THR A 51 23.99 3.95 -12.51
CA THR A 51 22.68 4.21 -11.88
C THR A 51 21.51 3.84 -12.78
N GLY A 52 21.60 4.04 -14.10
CA GLY A 52 20.53 3.68 -15.04
C GLY A 52 20.33 2.17 -15.12
N VAL A 53 21.42 1.40 -15.21
CA VAL A 53 21.37 -0.07 -15.20
C VAL A 53 20.85 -0.60 -13.87
N PHE A 54 21.26 0.01 -12.75
CA PHE A 54 20.80 -0.36 -11.42
C PHE A 54 19.30 -0.10 -11.23
N LEU A 55 18.80 1.07 -11.63
CA LEU A 55 17.36 1.38 -11.58
C LEU A 55 16.55 0.40 -12.44
N LYS A 56 17.03 0.08 -13.64
CA LYS A 56 16.40 -0.94 -14.49
C LYS A 56 16.38 -2.31 -13.83
N TRP A 57 17.48 -2.70 -13.17
CA TRP A 57 17.53 -3.94 -12.41
C TRP A 57 16.53 -3.95 -11.25
N LEU A 58 16.39 -2.84 -10.50
CA LEU A 58 15.37 -2.69 -9.46
C LEU A 58 13.96 -2.84 -10.02
N GLU A 59 13.67 -2.22 -11.16
CA GLU A 59 12.38 -2.31 -11.83
C GLU A 59 12.06 -3.75 -12.26
N THR A 60 13.02 -4.44 -12.88
CA THR A 60 12.82 -5.79 -13.40
C THR A 60 12.75 -6.85 -12.29
N HIS A 61 13.53 -6.70 -11.21
CA HIS A 61 13.71 -7.77 -10.23
C HIS A 61 13.14 -7.46 -8.86
N ARG A 62 13.20 -6.21 -8.37
CA ARG A 62 12.75 -5.87 -7.01
C ARG A 62 11.31 -5.37 -6.99
N MET A 63 10.93 -4.52 -7.94
CA MET A 63 9.58 -3.97 -8.00
C MET A 63 8.52 -5.03 -8.25
N VAL A 64 8.82 -6.03 -9.09
CA VAL A 64 7.89 -7.13 -9.37
C VAL A 64 7.49 -7.83 -8.07
N PHE A 65 8.46 -8.20 -7.23
CA PHE A 65 8.16 -8.81 -5.93
C PHE A 65 7.56 -7.83 -4.94
N PHE A 66 8.03 -6.58 -4.89
CA PHE A 66 7.48 -5.58 -3.97
C PHE A 66 5.98 -5.42 -4.18
N LYS A 67 5.54 -5.31 -5.45
CA LYS A 67 4.13 -5.20 -5.83
C LYS A 67 3.26 -6.36 -5.39
N GLN A 68 3.83 -7.53 -5.10
CA GLN A 68 3.08 -8.70 -4.64
C GLN A 68 2.94 -8.73 -3.10
N THR A 69 3.59 -7.84 -2.38
CA THR A 69 3.58 -7.83 -0.91
C THR A 69 2.41 -7.05 -0.32
N GLU A 70 1.97 -7.43 0.88
CA GLU A 70 1.03 -6.64 1.70
C GLU A 70 1.56 -5.21 1.95
N LEU A 71 2.89 -5.06 2.03
CA LEU A 71 3.55 -3.77 2.26
C LEU A 71 3.29 -2.79 1.11
N TYR A 72 3.39 -3.24 -0.15
CA TYR A 72 3.06 -2.39 -1.30
C TYR A 72 1.58 -1.98 -1.32
N HIS A 73 0.67 -2.91 -1.04
CA HIS A 73 -0.76 -2.60 -1.04
C HIS A 73 -1.17 -1.72 0.15
N SER A 74 -0.45 -1.82 1.27
CA SER A 74 -0.54 -0.85 2.36
C SER A 74 -0.06 0.54 1.92
N PHE A 75 1.02 0.62 1.14
CA PHE A 75 1.48 1.88 0.54
C PHE A 75 0.41 2.48 -0.37
N ILE A 76 -0.16 1.70 -1.30
CA ILE A 76 -1.21 2.17 -2.21
C ILE A 76 -2.40 2.72 -1.41
N LEU A 77 -2.90 1.96 -0.43
CA LEU A 77 -4.01 2.40 0.42
C LEU A 77 -3.67 3.71 1.17
N CYS A 78 -2.46 3.83 1.73
CA CYS A 78 -2.05 5.03 2.43
C CYS A 78 -1.96 6.25 1.50
N THR A 79 -1.35 6.09 0.33
CA THR A 79 -1.22 7.16 -0.67
C THR A 79 -2.58 7.64 -1.13
N GLU A 80 -3.48 6.72 -1.46
CA GLU A 80 -4.85 7.02 -1.86
C GLU A 80 -5.61 7.79 -0.76
N ILE A 81 -5.51 7.39 0.51
CA ILE A 81 -6.14 8.12 1.63
C ILE A 81 -5.54 9.53 1.75
N LEU A 82 -4.22 9.68 1.62
CA LEU A 82 -3.54 10.96 1.74
C LEU A 82 -3.83 11.91 0.58
N GLU A 83 -3.95 11.39 -0.64
CA GLU A 83 -4.35 12.16 -1.82
C GLU A 83 -5.81 12.61 -1.71
N PHE A 84 -6.68 11.71 -1.26
CA PHE A 84 -8.07 12.04 -0.95
C PHE A 84 -8.15 13.14 0.13
N ALA A 85 -7.37 12.99 1.22
CA ALA A 85 -7.22 13.98 2.29
C ALA A 85 -6.77 15.35 1.82
N SER A 86 -5.99 15.38 0.74
CA SER A 86 -5.41 16.62 0.23
C SER A 86 -6.29 17.28 -0.84
N SER A 87 -7.16 16.52 -1.51
CA SER A 87 -7.92 16.96 -2.69
C SER A 87 -9.40 17.26 -2.43
N LYS A 88 -10.03 16.57 -1.48
CA LYS A 88 -11.50 16.64 -1.25
C LYS A 88 -11.90 17.08 0.16
N SER A 89 -10.92 17.33 1.02
CA SER A 89 -11.16 17.46 2.47
C SER A 89 -11.68 18.82 2.93
N THR A 90 -11.65 19.85 2.08
CA THR A 90 -12.05 21.20 2.49
C THR A 90 -13.56 21.41 2.51
N ASP A 91 -14.31 20.75 1.61
CA ASP A 91 -15.72 21.08 1.40
C ASP A 91 -16.68 20.02 1.99
N ASP A 92 -16.39 18.72 1.84
CA ASP A 92 -17.31 17.64 2.28
C ASP A 92 -17.05 17.16 3.72
N LEU A 93 -15.79 17.10 4.16
CA LEU A 93 -15.39 16.48 5.43
C LEU A 93 -14.96 17.47 6.52
N LYS A 94 -14.78 18.76 6.16
CA LYS A 94 -14.32 19.82 7.07
C LYS A 94 -13.03 19.49 7.83
N TRP A 95 -12.11 18.75 7.22
CA TRP A 95 -10.84 18.42 7.88
C TRP A 95 -10.00 19.66 8.08
N THR A 96 -9.50 19.83 9.30
CA THR A 96 -8.58 20.91 9.62
C THR A 96 -7.17 20.57 9.12
N PRO A 97 -6.28 21.57 9.00
CA PRO A 97 -4.87 21.32 8.75
C PRO A 97 -4.21 20.39 9.78
N ALA A 98 -4.73 20.37 11.03
CA ALA A 98 -4.26 19.46 12.07
C ALA A 98 -4.64 18.00 11.77
N ASP A 99 -5.84 17.76 11.25
CA ASP A 99 -6.31 16.42 10.86
C ASP A 99 -5.49 15.90 9.67
N GLN A 100 -5.26 16.74 8.67
CA GLN A 100 -4.41 16.40 7.52
C GLN A 100 -2.97 16.08 7.96
N TRP A 101 -2.42 16.87 8.89
CA TRP A 101 -1.10 16.60 9.46
C TRP A 101 -1.07 15.27 10.21
N LEU A 102 -2.09 14.99 11.02
CA LEU A 102 -2.19 13.75 11.78
C LEU A 102 -2.30 12.53 10.86
N LEU A 103 -3.15 12.60 9.83
CA LEU A 103 -3.27 11.57 8.81
C LEU A 103 -1.94 11.31 8.12
N ARG A 104 -1.21 12.35 7.73
CA ARG A 104 0.12 12.20 7.13
C ARG A 104 1.13 11.57 8.09
N LYS A 105 1.03 11.81 9.41
CA LYS A 105 1.86 11.11 10.40
C LYS A 105 1.49 9.64 10.56
N CYS A 106 0.21 9.31 10.49
CA CYS A 106 -0.28 7.94 10.62
C CYS A 106 -0.06 7.11 9.36
N LEU A 107 -0.20 7.68 8.17
CA LEU A 107 -0.22 6.93 6.91
C LEU A 107 1.00 7.18 6.03
N GLY A 108 1.76 8.25 6.28
CA GLY A 108 2.91 8.63 5.44
C GLY A 108 4.20 7.84 5.68
N SER A 109 4.17 6.75 6.44
CA SER A 109 5.33 5.87 6.67
C SER A 109 4.89 4.48 7.12
N VAL A 110 5.74 3.47 6.91
CA VAL A 110 5.55 2.10 7.38
C VAL A 110 5.35 2.05 8.89
N ARG A 111 6.19 2.77 9.64
CA ARG A 111 6.07 2.83 11.10
C ARG A 111 4.78 3.52 11.54
N GLY A 112 4.35 4.53 10.79
CA GLY A 112 3.07 5.21 11.01
C GLY A 112 1.92 4.22 10.88
N ILE A 113 1.81 3.53 9.75
CA ILE A 113 0.68 2.62 9.49
C ILE A 113 0.68 1.43 10.46
N GLN A 114 1.86 0.95 10.87
CA GLN A 114 1.98 -0.07 11.91
C GLN A 114 1.43 0.40 13.27
N ARG A 115 1.73 1.65 13.66
CA ARG A 115 1.18 2.24 14.88
C ARG A 115 -0.33 2.45 14.77
N PHE A 116 -0.80 2.91 13.62
CA PHE A 116 -2.21 3.08 13.35
C PHE A 116 -2.96 1.74 13.41
N ARG A 117 -2.46 0.68 12.76
CA ARG A 117 -3.01 -0.68 12.88
C ARG A 117 -2.99 -1.19 14.32
N SER A 118 -1.92 -0.92 15.07
CA SER A 118 -1.85 -1.29 16.49
C SER A 118 -2.88 -0.55 17.33
N PHE A 119 -3.21 0.70 16.99
CA PHE A 119 -4.24 1.49 17.65
C PHE A 119 -5.65 0.97 17.35
N LEU A 120 -5.92 0.53 16.12
CA LEU A 120 -7.21 -0.07 15.72
C LEU A 120 -7.41 -1.49 16.24
N LYS A 121 -6.41 -2.08 16.91
CA LYS A 121 -6.46 -3.50 17.27
C LYS A 121 -7.69 -3.83 18.12
N GLY A 122 -8.48 -4.79 17.66
CA GLY A 122 -9.72 -5.22 18.32
C GLY A 122 -10.95 -4.37 18.00
N THR A 123 -10.84 -3.42 17.08
CA THR A 123 -11.98 -2.62 16.59
C THR A 123 -12.46 -3.10 15.22
N ALA A 124 -13.65 -2.65 14.80
CA ALA A 124 -14.21 -2.96 13.49
C ALA A 124 -13.34 -2.39 12.34
N GLU A 125 -12.67 -1.27 12.59
CA GLU A 125 -11.84 -0.56 11.62
C GLU A 125 -10.52 -1.29 11.32
N GLU A 126 -10.00 -2.10 12.25
CA GLU A 126 -8.88 -3.00 11.96
C GLU A 126 -9.25 -3.96 10.82
N GLU A 127 -10.46 -4.51 10.85
CA GLU A 127 -10.96 -5.42 9.83
C GLU A 127 -11.12 -4.71 8.47
N LEU A 128 -11.65 -3.47 8.47
CA LEU A 128 -11.78 -2.64 7.26
C LEU A 128 -10.43 -2.40 6.59
N VAL A 129 -9.42 -1.98 7.36
CA VAL A 129 -8.08 -1.71 6.81
C VAL A 129 -7.46 -3.00 6.24
N LEU A 130 -7.55 -4.12 6.96
CA LEU A 130 -7.05 -5.42 6.49
C LEU A 130 -7.75 -5.89 5.22
N PHE A 131 -9.07 -5.72 5.16
CA PHE A 131 -9.86 -6.06 3.99
C PHE A 131 -9.45 -5.24 2.77
N CYS A 132 -9.30 -3.92 2.90
CA CYS A 132 -8.85 -3.04 1.83
C CYS A 132 -7.50 -3.48 1.25
N VAL A 133 -6.53 -3.80 2.11
CA VAL A 133 -5.20 -4.27 1.66
C VAL A 133 -5.30 -5.60 0.91
N ARG A 134 -6.08 -6.57 1.42
CA ARG A 134 -6.24 -7.89 0.79
C ARG A 134 -7.01 -7.83 -0.52
N VAL A 135 -8.02 -6.97 -0.60
CA VAL A 135 -8.73 -6.71 -1.86
C VAL A 135 -7.80 -6.06 -2.87
N SER A 136 -7.00 -5.08 -2.46
CA SER A 136 -6.01 -4.43 -3.33
C SER A 136 -5.04 -5.47 -3.89
N MET A 137 -4.53 -6.39 -3.04
CA MET A 137 -3.73 -7.54 -3.47
C MET A 137 -4.44 -8.42 -4.51
N LEU A 138 -5.70 -8.76 -4.25
CA LEU A 138 -6.49 -9.60 -5.14
C LEU A 138 -6.71 -8.95 -6.51
N LEU A 139 -6.93 -7.63 -6.55
CA LEU A 139 -7.14 -6.89 -7.79
C LEU A 139 -5.86 -6.85 -8.62
N SER A 140 -4.71 -6.57 -8.00
CA SER A 140 -3.42 -6.56 -8.72
C SER A 140 -3.03 -7.93 -9.29
N MET A 141 -3.43 -9.04 -8.66
CA MET A 141 -3.20 -10.38 -9.20
C MET A 141 -3.98 -10.68 -10.49
N LYS A 142 -5.12 -10.03 -10.73
CA LYS A 142 -5.94 -10.23 -11.94
C LYS A 142 -5.38 -9.55 -13.19
N GLU A 143 -4.42 -8.64 -13.02
CA GLU A 143 -3.85 -7.84 -14.11
C GLU A 143 -2.65 -8.51 -14.78
N GLU A 144 -2.05 -9.53 -14.16
CA GLU A 144 -0.86 -10.23 -14.66
C GLU A 144 -1.24 -11.53 -15.41
N ASN A 145 -0.38 -11.98 -16.34
CA ASN A 145 -0.63 -13.15 -17.19
C ASN A 145 -0.89 -14.43 -16.38
N GLU A 146 -2.00 -15.10 -16.69
CA GLU A 146 -2.47 -16.28 -15.95
C GLU A 146 -1.48 -17.46 -16.02
N ASN A 147 -0.99 -17.90 -14.87
CA ASN A 147 -0.31 -19.19 -14.69
C ASN A 147 -0.96 -19.97 -13.53
N GLU A 148 -0.77 -21.29 -13.51
CA GLU A 148 -1.44 -22.18 -12.54
C GLU A 148 -1.19 -21.80 -11.07
N LEU A 149 0.04 -21.38 -10.74
CA LEU A 149 0.42 -20.96 -9.39
C LEU A 149 -0.28 -19.66 -8.98
N GLN A 150 -0.40 -18.71 -9.91
CA GLN A 150 -1.10 -17.45 -9.71
C GLN A 150 -2.59 -17.66 -9.51
N THR A 151 -3.20 -18.56 -10.29
CA THR A 151 -4.60 -18.96 -10.11
C THR A 151 -4.83 -19.57 -8.73
N LEU A 152 -3.93 -20.45 -8.25
CA LEU A 152 -4.02 -21.03 -6.92
C LEU A 152 -3.87 -19.98 -5.81
N ASN A 153 -2.90 -19.07 -5.94
CA ASN A 153 -2.70 -17.97 -5.00
C ASN A 153 -3.94 -17.06 -4.93
N GLN A 154 -4.52 -16.73 -6.09
CA GLN A 154 -5.74 -15.95 -6.18
C GLN A 154 -6.92 -16.65 -5.50
N GLN A 155 -7.14 -17.94 -5.78
CA GLN A 155 -8.20 -18.72 -5.13
C GLN A 155 -8.02 -18.80 -3.61
N THR A 156 -6.78 -18.98 -3.17
CA THR A 156 -6.43 -19.00 -1.74
C THR A 156 -6.74 -17.66 -1.08
N LEU A 157 -6.35 -16.55 -1.71
CA LEU A 157 -6.61 -15.21 -1.20
C LEU A 157 -8.12 -14.88 -1.18
N GLN A 158 -8.86 -15.25 -2.23
CA GLN A 158 -10.32 -15.12 -2.27
C GLN A 158 -10.99 -15.89 -1.13
N THR A 159 -10.55 -17.13 -0.90
CA THR A 159 -11.06 -17.97 0.17
C THR A 159 -10.76 -17.36 1.54
N ALA A 160 -9.54 -16.88 1.75
CA ALA A 160 -9.15 -16.21 2.99
C ALA A 160 -9.99 -14.96 3.24
N ILE A 161 -10.20 -14.10 2.22
CA ILE A 161 -11.04 -12.91 2.32
C ILE A 161 -12.48 -13.30 2.71
N ARG A 162 -13.07 -14.28 2.03
CA ARG A 162 -14.44 -14.72 2.33
C ARG A 162 -14.59 -15.21 3.77
N LEU A 163 -13.68 -16.06 4.23
CA LEU A 163 -13.77 -16.66 5.57
C LEU A 163 -13.52 -15.65 6.69
N SER A 164 -12.60 -14.71 6.47
CA SER A 164 -12.18 -13.76 7.52
C SER A 164 -12.92 -12.44 7.53
N HIS A 165 -13.51 -12.03 6.41
CA HIS A 165 -14.08 -10.69 6.26
C HIS A 165 -15.52 -10.65 5.71
N LEU A 166 -16.02 -11.73 5.12
CA LEU A 166 -17.37 -11.78 4.53
C LEU A 166 -18.23 -12.88 5.15
N SER A 167 -17.93 -13.24 6.39
CA SER A 167 -18.68 -14.19 7.20
C SER A 167 -19.64 -13.45 8.14
N GLU A 168 -20.66 -14.16 8.63
CA GLU A 168 -21.63 -13.59 9.56
C GLU A 168 -20.93 -13.04 10.81
N GLY A 169 -21.28 -11.82 11.21
CA GLY A 169 -20.63 -11.10 12.31
C GLY A 169 -19.39 -10.29 11.93
N SER A 170 -18.96 -10.30 10.66
CA SER A 170 -17.90 -9.40 10.17
C SER A 170 -18.30 -7.93 10.18
N ALA A 171 -17.34 -7.06 10.50
CA ALA A 171 -17.53 -5.61 10.43
C ALA A 171 -17.83 -5.17 8.99
N ILE A 172 -17.23 -5.81 7.99
CA ILE A 172 -17.44 -5.48 6.58
C ILE A 172 -18.92 -5.63 6.19
N LEU A 173 -19.54 -6.75 6.55
CA LEU A 173 -20.96 -6.96 6.25
C LEU A 173 -21.84 -5.95 7.01
N SER A 174 -21.49 -5.61 8.25
CA SER A 174 -22.25 -4.62 9.03
C SER A 174 -22.27 -3.24 8.35
N VAL A 175 -21.13 -2.78 7.83
CA VAL A 175 -20.99 -1.51 7.11
C VAL A 175 -21.68 -1.56 5.74
N CYS A 176 -21.61 -2.69 5.04
CA CYS A 176 -22.25 -2.84 3.72
C CYS A 176 -23.78 -2.94 3.78
N HIS A 177 -24.36 -3.35 4.91
CA HIS A 177 -25.81 -3.48 5.08
C HIS A 177 -26.51 -2.19 5.54
N THR A 178 -25.79 -1.24 6.14
CA THR A 178 -26.30 0.08 6.54
C THR A 178 -26.34 1.02 5.33
N GLY A 179 -27.37 0.88 4.50
CA GLY A 179 -27.63 1.81 3.40
C GLY A 179 -28.07 3.17 3.92
N GLU A 180 -27.17 4.15 4.00
CA GLU A 180 -27.41 5.59 3.86
C GLU A 180 -26.09 6.39 4.02
N THR A 181 -25.49 6.75 2.88
CA THR A 181 -24.77 8.02 2.59
C THR A 181 -23.55 8.43 3.43
N VAL A 182 -22.33 8.15 2.92
CA VAL A 182 -21.25 9.11 2.53
C VAL A 182 -20.09 8.25 1.96
N CYS A 183 -19.86 8.35 0.65
CA CYS A 183 -18.99 7.45 -0.13
C CYS A 183 -17.59 8.03 -0.32
N LEU A 184 -16.58 7.47 0.33
CA LEU A 184 -15.18 7.71 -0.04
C LEU A 184 -14.77 6.79 -1.19
N CYS A 185 -15.01 7.25 -2.42
CA CYS A 185 -14.59 6.57 -3.64
C CYS A 185 -13.06 6.60 -3.77
N PHE A 186 -12.39 5.48 -3.50
CA PHE A 186 -11.05 5.22 -3.99
C PHE A 186 -11.13 4.81 -5.47
N SER A 187 -10.82 5.75 -6.37
CA SER A 187 -10.64 5.44 -7.79
C SER A 187 -9.25 4.85 -7.98
N LEU A 188 -9.10 3.55 -7.72
CA LEU A 188 -7.99 2.79 -8.32
C LEU A 188 -8.16 2.85 -9.84
N PRO A 189 -7.13 3.22 -10.62
CA PRO A 189 -7.26 3.43 -12.06
C PRO A 189 -7.22 2.10 -12.80
N LEU A 190 -8.16 1.20 -12.54
CA LEU A 190 -8.42 0.03 -13.38
C LEU A 190 -9.90 -0.35 -13.24
N ASN A 191 -10.55 -0.53 -14.40
CA ASN A 191 -11.98 -0.69 -14.72
C ASN A 191 -12.83 -1.73 -13.94
N THR A 192 -12.62 -1.89 -12.64
CA THR A 192 -13.47 -2.67 -11.75
C THR A 192 -13.63 -1.91 -10.44
N ALA A 193 -14.71 -1.15 -10.34
CA ALA A 193 -15.07 -0.42 -9.13
C ALA A 193 -15.42 -1.41 -8.01
N LEU A 194 -14.47 -1.65 -7.10
CA LEU A 194 -14.80 -2.19 -5.78
C LEU A 194 -14.96 -1.00 -4.83
N PHE A 195 -16.21 -0.68 -4.51
CA PHE A 195 -16.58 0.38 -3.57
C PHE A 195 -16.29 -0.10 -2.16
N LEU A 196 -15.32 0.53 -1.50
CA LEU A 196 -15.01 0.28 -0.10
C LEU A 196 -15.31 1.52 0.73
N PHE A 197 -16.42 1.43 1.46
CA PHE A 197 -17.00 2.49 2.28
C PHE A 197 -16.24 2.60 3.61
N PHE A 198 -15.67 3.76 3.90
CA PHE A 198 -15.30 4.13 5.27
C PHE A 198 -16.40 5.04 5.83
N CYS A 199 -17.17 4.53 6.80
CA CYS A 199 -17.91 5.37 7.73
C CYS A 199 -16.94 5.83 8.83
N LEU A 200 -16.81 7.14 9.01
CA LEU A 200 -16.43 7.75 10.28
C LEU A 200 -17.62 8.59 10.74
#